data_AF-A0A9P8DVV5-F1
#
_entry.id   AF-A0A9P8DVV5-F1
#
_cell.length_a   1.000
_cell.length_b   1.000
_cell.length_c   1.000
_cell.angle_alpha   90.00
_cell.angle_beta   90.00
_cell.angle_gamma   90.00
#
_symmetry.space_group_name_H-M   'P 1'
#
loop_
_entity.id
_entity.type
_entity.pdbx_description
1 polymer ?
#
loop_
_entity_poly.entity_id
_entity_poly.type
_entity_poly.pdbx_seq_one_letter_code
_entity_poly.pdbx_strand_id
1 'polypeptide(L)'
;MFVPEIMRSADRKGWDIYLQLLQVLFSFLGDLVSTQEISVHAAEFYRGVLRVLLILQHDFPEFLTENHMRLNSSVPAGLLQLQNVINCAYPSSFQELPDPFTPGLKMNRLEQVRQLPHLRGGLENVLSEAGIDTTVENLLQGKDIKDDDIKIVIEGIETEGKPDALIINALILHIGNTATAGSSVFSPSATPSRVIERLLHESRHEVRYQLLSAITNQIRYPNAHTHYFSTALLHLFTVSSEDLQQQVARVLVERVMSSRPHPWGLLVTVLELVKNNSYNIWELGWMKAAPEVERMMLNVAHSSGLAQSPRAMT
;
A
#
# COMPACT_ATOMS: atom_id res chain seq x y z
N MET A 1 -12.35 8.90 26.83
CA MET A 1 -12.53 10.37 26.76
C MET A 1 -11.49 11.05 25.87
N PHE A 2 -10.20 10.65 25.91
CA PHE A 2 -9.12 11.27 25.13
C PHE A 2 -9.29 11.21 23.59
N VAL A 3 -9.46 10.01 23.02
CA VAL A 3 -9.47 9.82 21.55
C VAL A 3 -10.60 10.60 20.85
N PRO A 4 -11.88 10.51 21.28
CA PRO A 4 -12.95 11.24 20.60
C PRO A 4 -12.79 12.76 20.67
N GLU A 5 -12.25 13.29 21.77
CA GLU A 5 -12.08 14.73 21.96
C GLU A 5 -11.01 15.29 21.02
N ILE A 6 -9.87 14.61 20.91
CA ILE A 6 -8.80 14.98 19.98
C ILE A 6 -9.26 14.83 18.52
N MET A 7 -9.96 13.74 18.20
CA MET A 7 -10.37 13.43 16.83
C MET A 7 -11.47 14.34 16.29
N ARG A 8 -12.33 14.88 17.16
CA ARG A 8 -13.44 15.78 16.78
C ARG A 8 -13.07 17.26 16.76
N SER A 9 -11.79 17.60 16.98
CA SER A 9 -11.32 18.97 16.87
C SER A 9 -11.62 19.56 15.48
N ALA A 10 -12.34 20.69 15.46
CA ALA A 10 -12.85 21.29 14.21
C ALA A 10 -11.74 21.72 13.24
N ASP A 11 -10.55 22.01 13.74
CA ASP A 11 -9.39 22.43 12.97
C ASP A 11 -8.44 21.28 12.57
N ARG A 12 -8.81 20.03 12.90
CA ARG A 12 -7.99 18.81 12.68
C ARG A 12 -6.57 18.88 13.27
N LYS A 13 -6.23 19.87 14.10
CA LYS A 13 -4.91 19.92 14.75
C LYS A 13 -4.70 18.75 15.71
N GLY A 14 -5.79 18.27 16.32
CA GLY A 14 -5.74 17.05 17.12
C GLY A 14 -5.23 15.84 16.34
N TRP A 15 -5.47 15.79 15.03
CA TRP A 15 -4.97 14.69 14.19
C TRP A 15 -3.46 14.73 14.02
N ASP A 16 -2.81 15.90 13.99
CA ASP A 16 -1.34 15.98 13.92
C ASP A 16 -0.72 15.42 15.20
N ILE A 17 -1.24 15.83 16.36
CA ILE A 17 -0.79 15.36 17.67
C ILE A 17 -1.01 13.86 17.78
N TYR A 18 -2.19 13.36 17.40
CA TYR A 18 -2.48 11.94 17.51
C TYR A 18 -1.67 11.09 16.54
N LEU A 19 -1.41 11.60 15.32
CA LEU A 19 -0.50 10.94 14.39
C LEU A 19 0.88 10.77 15.02
N GLN A 20 1.45 11.83 15.60
CA GLN A 20 2.75 11.75 16.29
C GLN A 20 2.74 10.71 17.42
N LEU A 21 1.67 10.65 18.22
CA LEU A 21 1.52 9.64 19.26
C LEU A 21 1.50 8.21 18.70
N LEU A 22 0.82 7.98 17.57
CA LEU A 22 0.83 6.67 16.90
C LEU A 22 2.19 6.32 16.31
N GLN A 23 2.94 7.31 15.79
CA GLN A 23 4.29 7.08 15.29
C GLN A 23 5.24 6.67 16.42
N VAL A 24 5.16 7.34 17.58
CA VAL A 24 5.90 6.94 18.79
C VAL A 24 5.48 5.55 19.25
N LEU A 25 4.18 5.25 19.24
CA LEU A 25 3.65 3.92 19.59
C LEU A 25 4.21 2.82 18.68
N PHE A 26 4.25 3.07 17.37
CA PHE A 26 4.79 2.13 16.40
C PHE A 26 6.31 1.97 16.52
N SER A 27 7.06 3.04 16.75
CA SER A 27 8.50 2.98 17.01
C SER A 27 8.79 2.09 18.22
N PHE A 28 8.09 2.33 19.33
CA PHE A 28 8.26 1.51 20.54
C PHE A 28 7.86 0.04 20.32
N LEU A 29 6.78 -0.21 19.57
CA LEU A 29 6.44 -1.57 19.16
C LEU A 29 7.55 -2.22 18.33
N GLY A 30 8.18 -1.47 17.43
CA GLY A 30 9.34 -1.90 16.65
C GLY A 30 10.50 -2.36 17.52
N ASP A 31 10.83 -1.60 18.56
CA ASP A 31 11.88 -1.96 19.51
C ASP A 31 11.53 -3.25 20.27
N LEU A 32 10.26 -3.40 20.69
CA LEU A 32 9.78 -4.59 21.40
C LEU A 32 9.82 -5.87 20.56
N VAL A 33 9.59 -5.79 19.25
CA VAL A 33 9.60 -6.97 18.37
C VAL A 33 10.98 -7.28 17.79
N SER A 34 11.93 -6.33 17.91
CA SER A 34 13.31 -6.51 17.47
C SER A 34 14.17 -7.32 18.45
N THR A 35 13.64 -7.66 19.62
CA THR A 35 14.32 -8.51 20.61
C THR A 35 14.37 -9.98 20.16
N GLN A 36 15.44 -10.71 20.51
CA GLN A 36 15.63 -12.11 20.10
C GLN A 36 14.46 -13.04 20.47
N GLU A 37 13.82 -12.81 21.62
CA GLU A 37 12.64 -13.54 22.06
C GLU A 37 11.47 -12.58 22.25
N ILE A 38 10.37 -12.83 21.54
CA ILE A 38 9.15 -12.04 21.67
C ILE A 38 8.48 -12.43 23.00
N SER A 39 8.53 -11.51 23.96
CA SER A 39 7.88 -11.70 25.26
C SER A 39 6.36 -11.74 25.14
N VAL A 40 5.69 -12.37 26.12
CA VAL A 40 4.22 -12.33 26.24
C VAL A 40 3.71 -10.89 26.35
N HIS A 41 4.48 -10.00 27.01
CA HIS A 41 4.13 -8.59 27.12
C HIS A 41 4.20 -7.86 25.77
N ALA A 42 5.18 -8.17 24.93
CA ALA A 42 5.26 -7.64 23.57
C ALA A 42 4.06 -8.11 22.73
N ALA A 43 3.64 -9.38 22.88
CA ALA A 43 2.46 -9.90 22.20
C ALA A 43 1.15 -9.23 22.67
N GLU A 44 0.97 -9.00 23.98
CA GLU A 44 -0.18 -8.25 24.49
C GLU A 44 -0.16 -6.78 24.05
N PHE A 45 1.03 -6.16 24.02
CA PHE A 45 1.20 -4.80 23.54
C PHE A 45 0.79 -4.68 22.07
N TYR A 46 1.27 -5.59 21.21
CA TYR A 46 0.86 -5.69 19.81
C TYR A 46 -0.67 -5.80 19.66
N ARG A 47 -1.32 -6.67 20.44
CA ARG A 47 -2.80 -6.79 20.43
C ARG A 47 -3.48 -5.48 20.86
N GLY A 48 -2.91 -4.76 21.81
CA GLY A 48 -3.36 -3.42 22.20
C GLY A 48 -3.29 -2.43 21.05
N VAL A 49 -2.15 -2.36 20.36
CA VAL A 49 -1.96 -1.51 19.17
C VAL A 49 -2.96 -1.86 18.07
N LEU A 50 -3.15 -3.16 17.81
CA LEU A 50 -4.12 -3.65 16.83
C LEU A 50 -5.55 -3.19 17.18
N ARG A 51 -5.96 -3.31 18.45
CA ARG A 51 -7.28 -2.84 18.91
C ARG A 51 -7.45 -1.33 18.73
N VAL A 52 -6.41 -0.53 19.02
CA VAL A 52 -6.44 0.91 18.78
C VAL A 52 -6.69 1.21 17.30
N LEU A 53 -5.97 0.55 16.39
CA LEU A 53 -6.17 0.75 14.95
C LEU A 53 -7.55 0.31 14.47
N LEU A 54 -8.08 -0.81 14.99
CA LEU A 54 -9.44 -1.26 14.65
C LEU A 54 -10.52 -0.28 15.12
N ILE A 55 -10.36 0.32 16.31
CA ILE A 55 -11.27 1.36 16.81
C ILE A 55 -11.19 2.59 15.90
N LEU A 56 -9.98 3.04 15.53
CA LEU A 56 -9.81 4.18 14.61
C LEU A 56 -10.41 3.90 13.24
N GLN A 57 -10.28 2.67 12.74
CA GLN A 57 -10.87 2.26 11.46
C GLN A 57 -12.39 2.35 11.50
N HIS A 58 -13.01 1.99 12.61
CA HIS A 58 -14.47 2.04 12.76
C HIS A 58 -14.99 3.46 12.98
N ASP A 59 -14.43 4.15 13.98
CA ASP A 59 -14.95 5.42 14.50
C ASP A 59 -14.42 6.66 13.76
N PHE A 60 -13.19 6.58 13.21
CA PHE A 60 -12.46 7.71 12.60
C PHE A 60 -11.71 7.30 11.32
N PRO A 61 -12.37 6.66 10.33
CA PRO A 61 -11.65 6.12 9.18
C PRO A 61 -10.97 7.20 8.34
N GLU A 62 -11.50 8.42 8.28
CA GLU A 62 -10.88 9.54 7.56
C GLU A 62 -9.49 9.88 8.10
N PHE A 63 -9.30 9.75 9.42
CA PHE A 63 -7.98 9.93 10.02
C PHE A 63 -6.97 8.92 9.45
N LEU A 64 -7.36 7.64 9.36
CA LEU A 64 -6.50 6.60 8.80
C LEU A 64 -6.31 6.76 7.28
N THR A 65 -7.38 7.06 6.53
CA THR A 65 -7.30 7.16 5.07
C THR A 65 -6.45 8.33 4.60
N GLU A 66 -6.60 9.50 5.24
CA GLU A 66 -5.88 10.71 4.87
C GLU A 66 -4.41 10.68 5.35
N ASN A 67 -4.13 10.04 6.50
CA ASN A 67 -2.76 9.92 7.05
C ASN A 67 -2.05 8.61 6.68
N HIS A 68 -2.64 7.77 5.82
CA HIS A 68 -2.13 6.42 5.53
C HIS A 68 -0.66 6.40 5.08
N MET A 69 -0.19 7.42 4.35
CA MET A 69 1.20 7.54 3.93
C MET A 69 2.15 7.56 5.14
N ARG A 70 1.94 8.50 6.08
CA ARG A 70 2.77 8.63 7.27
C ARG A 70 2.61 7.43 8.22
N LEU A 71 1.39 6.92 8.36
CA LEU A 71 1.10 5.76 9.20
C LEU A 71 1.81 4.50 8.67
N ASN A 72 1.65 4.17 7.38
CA ASN A 72 2.30 3.01 6.77
C ASN A 72 3.83 3.12 6.81
N SER A 73 4.38 4.33 6.66
CA SER A 73 5.82 4.59 6.75
C SER A 73 6.39 4.37 8.15
N SER A 74 5.54 4.42 9.17
CA SER A 74 5.94 4.31 10.58
C SER A 74 5.73 2.91 11.15
N VAL A 75 5.03 2.01 10.43
CA VAL A 75 4.82 0.63 10.90
C VAL A 75 6.14 -0.15 10.80
N PRO A 76 6.58 -0.85 11.86
CA PRO A 76 7.77 -1.69 11.83
C PRO A 76 7.71 -2.77 10.75
N ALA A 77 8.87 -3.10 10.18
CA ALA A 77 9.00 -4.12 9.16
C ALA A 77 8.44 -5.48 9.64
N GLY A 78 7.75 -6.20 8.76
CA GLY A 78 7.14 -7.50 9.06
C GLY A 78 5.78 -7.45 9.76
N LEU A 79 5.35 -6.31 10.30
CA LEU A 79 4.02 -6.16 10.93
C LEU A 79 2.91 -5.85 9.91
N LEU A 80 2.80 -6.71 8.90
CA LEU A 80 1.93 -6.52 7.74
C LEU A 80 0.44 -6.37 8.09
N GLN A 81 -0.03 -7.02 9.17
CA GLN A 81 -1.42 -6.89 9.62
C GLN A 81 -1.76 -5.45 10.04
N LEU A 82 -0.83 -4.71 10.68
CA LEU A 82 -1.09 -3.33 11.06
C LEU A 82 -1.23 -2.44 9.83
N GLN A 83 -0.36 -2.63 8.82
CA GLN A 83 -0.46 -1.93 7.54
C GLN A 83 -1.77 -2.28 6.82
N ASN A 84 -2.19 -3.55 6.87
CA ASN A 84 -3.48 -3.95 6.32
C ASN A 84 -4.64 -3.25 7.01
N VAL A 85 -4.68 -3.18 8.35
CA VAL A 85 -5.75 -2.47 9.08
C VAL A 85 -5.82 -1.00 8.66
N ILE A 86 -4.67 -0.32 8.55
CA ILE A 86 -4.60 1.07 8.06
C ILE A 86 -5.18 1.16 6.64
N ASN A 87 -4.79 0.25 5.75
CA ASN A 87 -5.18 0.25 4.35
C ASN A 87 -6.60 -0.29 4.09
N CYS A 88 -7.22 -0.93 5.08
CA CYS A 88 -8.63 -1.32 5.07
C CYS A 88 -9.58 -0.17 5.41
N ALA A 89 -9.07 0.95 5.96
CA ALA A 89 -9.90 2.12 6.20
C ALA A 89 -10.44 2.70 4.88
N TYR A 90 -11.68 3.17 4.90
CA TYR A 90 -12.32 3.82 3.76
C TYR A 90 -13.25 4.95 4.24
N PRO A 91 -13.42 6.03 3.47
CA PRO A 91 -14.19 7.19 3.92
C PRO A 91 -15.62 6.82 4.30
N SER A 92 -16.17 7.48 5.32
CA SER A 92 -17.53 7.24 5.80
C SER A 92 -18.61 7.60 4.78
N SER A 93 -18.26 8.36 3.74
CA SER A 93 -19.14 8.61 2.59
C SER A 93 -19.42 7.37 1.74
N PHE A 94 -18.62 6.31 1.85
CA PHE A 94 -18.91 5.02 1.23
C PHE A 94 -19.92 4.25 2.10
N GLN A 95 -21.07 3.93 1.53
CA GLN A 95 -22.10 3.13 2.21
C GLN A 95 -21.64 1.68 2.39
N GLU A 96 -21.19 1.04 1.32
CA GLU A 96 -20.69 -0.34 1.34
C GLU A 96 -19.69 -0.57 0.19
N LEU A 97 -18.76 -1.51 0.40
CA LEU A 97 -17.84 -1.95 -0.64
C LEU A 97 -18.42 -3.18 -1.36
N PRO A 98 -18.34 -3.26 -2.69
CA PRO A 98 -18.79 -4.45 -3.42
C PRO A 98 -17.97 -5.66 -2.98
N ASP A 99 -18.59 -6.82 -2.78
CA ASP A 99 -17.87 -8.03 -2.36
C ASP A 99 -16.82 -8.44 -3.42
N PRO A 100 -15.51 -8.48 -3.10
CA PRO A 100 -14.44 -8.90 -4.01
C PRO A 100 -14.68 -10.27 -4.66
N PHE A 101 -15.42 -11.16 -4.00
CA PHE A 101 -15.68 -12.53 -4.46
C PHE A 101 -16.87 -12.63 -5.43
N THR A 102 -17.60 -11.53 -5.66
CA THR A 102 -18.73 -11.49 -6.60
C THR A 102 -18.26 -11.85 -8.02
N PRO A 103 -18.82 -12.90 -8.64
CA PRO A 103 -18.44 -13.28 -10.00
C PRO A 103 -18.66 -12.13 -10.99
N GLY A 104 -17.65 -11.83 -11.80
CA GLY A 104 -17.73 -10.78 -12.83
C GLY A 104 -17.57 -9.35 -12.32
N LEU A 105 -17.23 -9.15 -11.04
CA LEU A 105 -16.77 -7.85 -10.54
C LEU A 105 -15.58 -7.39 -11.37
N LYS A 106 -15.65 -6.16 -11.90
CA LYS A 106 -14.53 -5.52 -12.60
C LYS A 106 -14.31 -4.13 -12.04
N MET A 107 -13.10 -3.89 -11.52
CA MET A 107 -12.76 -2.63 -10.85
C MET A 107 -13.00 -1.41 -11.76
N ASN A 108 -12.68 -1.52 -13.05
CA ASN A 108 -12.86 -0.44 -14.04
C ASN A 108 -14.32 -0.05 -14.32
N ARG A 109 -15.30 -0.80 -13.81
CA ARG A 109 -16.74 -0.48 -13.95
C ARG A 109 -17.29 0.34 -12.78
N LEU A 110 -16.51 0.52 -11.71
CA LEU A 110 -16.93 1.26 -10.53
C LEU A 110 -16.71 2.76 -10.78
N GLU A 111 -17.74 3.59 -10.61
CA GLU A 111 -17.62 5.05 -10.78
C GLU A 111 -16.61 5.68 -9.82
N GLN A 112 -16.47 5.10 -8.63
CA GLN A 112 -15.55 5.57 -7.58
C GLN A 112 -14.08 5.51 -8.01
N VAL A 113 -13.70 4.64 -8.96
CA VAL A 113 -12.32 4.58 -9.46
C VAL A 113 -11.94 5.79 -10.31
N ARG A 114 -12.88 6.70 -10.59
CA ARG A 114 -12.61 7.98 -11.26
C ARG A 114 -12.29 9.11 -10.27
N GLN A 115 -12.47 8.86 -8.97
CA GLN A 115 -12.28 9.86 -7.92
C GLN A 115 -10.91 9.69 -7.26
N LEU A 116 -10.18 10.79 -7.13
CA LEU A 116 -8.94 10.82 -6.36
C LEU A 116 -9.25 10.61 -4.87
N PRO A 117 -8.42 9.84 -4.15
CA PRO A 117 -8.55 9.74 -2.71
C PRO A 117 -8.25 11.10 -2.05
N HIS A 118 -8.92 11.38 -0.92
CA HIS A 118 -8.55 12.53 -0.10
C HIS A 118 -7.25 12.21 0.65
N LEU A 119 -6.29 13.13 0.59
CA LEU A 119 -4.96 12.98 1.19
C LEU A 119 -4.71 14.14 2.13
N ARG A 120 -4.02 13.85 3.24
CA ARG A 120 -3.40 14.91 4.02
C ARG A 120 -2.19 15.42 3.24
N GLY A 121 -2.05 16.76 3.16
CA GLY A 121 -0.91 17.38 2.50
C GLY A 121 0.42 17.15 3.22
N GLY A 122 1.50 17.68 2.64
CA GLY A 122 2.85 17.62 3.21
C GLY A 122 3.67 16.43 2.73
N LEU A 123 3.29 15.82 1.60
CA LEU A 123 4.18 14.89 0.86
C LEU A 123 5.25 15.68 0.11
N GLU A 124 4.93 16.88 -0.36
CA GLU A 124 5.84 17.77 -1.10
C GLU A 124 7.02 18.16 -0.22
N ASN A 125 6.75 18.47 1.06
CA ASN A 125 7.77 18.76 2.05
C ASN A 125 8.74 17.58 2.25
N VAL A 126 8.23 16.34 2.27
CA VAL A 126 9.07 15.14 2.43
C VAL A 126 10.04 14.99 1.25
N LEU A 127 9.56 15.18 0.02
CA LEU A 127 10.41 15.09 -1.17
C LEU A 127 11.43 16.24 -1.26
N SER A 128 11.03 17.43 -0.81
CA SER A 128 11.91 18.60 -0.77
C SER A 128 12.99 18.49 0.30
N GLU A 129 12.65 18.00 1.50
CA GLU A 129 13.62 17.69 2.56
C GLU A 129 14.63 16.61 2.13
N ALA A 130 14.20 15.65 1.31
CA ALA A 130 15.06 14.65 0.68
C ALA A 130 15.89 15.18 -0.51
N GLY A 131 15.61 16.41 -0.99
CA GLY A 131 16.31 17.03 -2.11
C GLY A 131 16.03 16.42 -3.49
N ILE A 132 14.94 15.66 -3.64
CA ILE A 132 14.59 14.97 -4.89
C ILE A 132 13.34 15.53 -5.58
N ASP A 133 12.66 16.50 -4.98
CA ASP A 133 11.43 17.12 -5.49
C ASP A 133 11.56 17.59 -6.95
N THR A 134 12.57 18.39 -7.24
CA THR A 134 12.82 18.95 -8.58
C THR A 134 13.16 17.85 -9.61
N THR A 135 13.96 16.87 -9.23
CA THR A 135 14.31 15.73 -10.10
C THR A 135 13.09 14.87 -10.42
N VAL A 136 12.24 14.60 -9.43
CA VAL A 136 10.99 13.85 -9.61
C VAL A 136 10.03 14.60 -10.52
N GLU A 137 9.85 15.91 -10.34
CA GLU A 137 9.02 16.72 -11.23
C GLU A 137 9.53 16.71 -12.68
N ASN A 138 10.84 16.86 -12.86
CA ASN A 138 11.47 16.81 -14.19
C ASN A 138 11.27 15.44 -14.85
N LEU A 139 11.40 14.35 -14.10
CA LEU A 139 11.15 13.00 -14.60
C LEU A 139 9.69 12.80 -15.02
N LEU A 140 8.74 13.30 -14.24
CA LEU A 140 7.30 13.09 -14.49
C LEU A 140 6.74 13.99 -15.59
N GLN A 141 7.29 15.19 -15.79
CA GLN A 141 6.90 16.12 -16.85
C GLN A 141 7.72 15.96 -18.13
N GLY A 142 8.90 15.33 -18.03
CA GLY A 142 9.83 15.11 -19.12
C GLY A 142 9.30 14.16 -20.19
N LYS A 143 9.83 14.32 -21.42
CA LYS A 143 9.60 13.38 -22.52
C LYS A 143 10.55 12.17 -22.46
N ASP A 144 11.76 12.39 -21.94
CA ASP A 144 12.80 11.38 -21.80
C ASP A 144 13.17 11.18 -20.33
N ILE A 145 13.29 9.92 -19.92
CA ILE A 145 13.71 9.51 -18.58
C ILE A 145 15.21 9.27 -18.63
N LYS A 146 15.99 10.13 -17.98
CA LYS A 146 17.45 10.04 -17.97
C LYS A 146 17.90 9.10 -16.85
N ASP A 147 18.94 8.30 -17.14
CA ASP A 147 19.52 7.35 -16.20
C ASP A 147 20.07 8.06 -14.94
N ASP A 148 20.68 9.24 -15.10
CA ASP A 148 21.25 9.99 -13.98
C ASP A 148 20.15 10.53 -13.04
N ASP A 149 19.01 10.96 -13.57
CA ASP A 149 17.87 11.41 -12.76
C ASP A 149 17.27 10.26 -11.96
N ILE A 150 17.19 9.05 -12.55
CA ILE A 150 16.74 7.84 -11.85
C ILE A 150 17.69 7.48 -10.71
N LYS A 151 19.01 7.54 -10.93
CA LYS A 151 20.01 7.30 -9.87
C LYS A 151 19.89 8.30 -8.74
N ILE A 152 19.74 9.59 -9.04
CA ILE A 152 19.53 10.63 -8.02
C ILE A 152 18.29 10.32 -7.17
N VAL A 153 17.18 9.89 -7.80
CA VAL A 153 15.98 9.50 -7.05
C VAL A 153 16.22 8.26 -6.20
N ILE A 154 16.89 7.22 -6.72
CA ILE A 154 17.20 6.00 -5.96
C ILE A 154 18.09 6.31 -4.75
N GLU A 155 19.11 7.15 -4.92
CA GLU A 155 19.99 7.57 -3.82
C GLU A 155 19.24 8.41 -2.79
N GLY A 156 18.35 9.30 -3.24
CA GLY A 156 17.58 10.18 -2.36
C GLY A 156 16.43 9.52 -1.61
N ILE A 157 15.99 8.31 -2.01
CA ILE A 157 15.04 7.50 -1.23
C ILE A 157 15.71 6.61 -0.18
N GLU A 158 17.02 6.73 0.01
CA GLU A 158 17.79 6.00 1.02
C GLU A 158 18.33 6.95 2.10
N THR A 159 18.19 6.54 3.36
CA THR A 159 18.79 7.22 4.52
C THR A 159 19.85 6.30 5.10
N GLU A 160 21.10 6.76 5.16
CA GLU A 160 22.25 5.97 5.64
C GLU A 160 22.42 4.61 4.92
N GLY A 161 22.09 4.55 3.63
CA GLY A 161 22.19 3.33 2.81
C GLY A 161 21.10 2.28 3.11
N LYS A 162 20.00 2.70 3.73
CA LYS A 162 18.78 1.88 3.91
C LYS A 162 17.59 2.59 3.27
N PRO A 163 16.64 1.85 2.67
CA PRO A 163 15.45 2.45 2.10
C PRO A 163 14.63 3.19 3.15
N ASP A 164 14.36 4.46 2.90
CA ASP A 164 13.55 5.30 3.79
C ASP A 164 12.07 5.14 3.46
N ALA A 165 11.32 4.51 4.36
CA ALA A 165 9.91 4.23 4.12
C ALA A 165 9.08 5.50 3.89
N LEU A 166 9.40 6.62 4.56
CA LEU A 166 8.63 7.85 4.43
C LEU A 166 8.84 8.49 3.06
N ILE A 167 10.09 8.59 2.62
CA ILE A 167 10.43 9.17 1.31
C ILE A 167 9.87 8.29 0.19
N ILE A 168 10.00 6.96 0.30
CA ILE A 168 9.49 6.01 -0.69
C ILE A 168 7.96 6.08 -0.82
N ASN A 169 7.22 6.08 0.31
CA ASN A 169 5.77 6.19 0.26
C ASN A 169 5.32 7.57 -0.28
N ALA A 170 6.04 8.65 0.04
CA ALA A 170 5.76 9.98 -0.51
C ALA A 170 6.01 10.02 -2.04
N LEU A 171 7.11 9.44 -2.52
CA LEU A 171 7.45 9.33 -3.93
C LEU A 171 6.35 8.59 -4.71
N ILE A 172 5.99 7.38 -4.27
CA ILE A 172 4.95 6.58 -4.94
C ILE A 172 3.60 7.31 -4.92
N LEU A 173 3.25 7.97 -3.82
CA LEU A 173 2.01 8.74 -3.74
C LEU A 173 2.02 9.94 -4.71
N HIS A 174 3.15 10.64 -4.84
CA HIS A 174 3.33 11.75 -5.79
C HIS A 174 3.23 11.29 -7.25
N ILE A 175 3.86 10.16 -7.59
CA ILE A 175 3.73 9.53 -8.91
C ILE A 175 2.26 9.16 -9.16
N GLY A 176 1.56 8.61 -8.18
CA GLY A 176 0.13 8.28 -8.26
C GLY A 176 -0.76 9.49 -8.52
N ASN A 177 -0.55 10.60 -7.79
CA ASN A 177 -1.27 11.86 -8.01
C ASN A 177 -1.07 12.35 -9.44
N THR A 178 0.17 12.32 -9.93
CA THR A 178 0.51 12.79 -11.29
C THR A 178 -0.09 11.88 -12.36
N ALA A 179 0.02 10.56 -12.20
CA ALA A 179 -0.49 9.59 -13.15
C ALA A 179 -2.02 9.61 -13.26
N THR A 180 -2.71 9.94 -12.16
CA THR A 180 -4.17 9.86 -12.08
C THR A 180 -4.89 11.21 -12.16
N ALA A 181 -4.16 12.31 -12.33
CA ALA A 181 -4.71 13.66 -12.41
C ALA A 181 -5.80 13.84 -13.50
N GLY A 182 -5.68 13.12 -14.62
CA GLY A 182 -6.67 13.14 -15.71
C GLY A 182 -7.48 11.86 -15.91
N SER A 183 -6.93 10.70 -15.52
CA SER A 183 -7.56 9.39 -15.70
C SER A 183 -6.92 8.37 -14.75
N SER A 184 -7.73 7.49 -14.15
CA SER A 184 -7.21 6.38 -13.36
C SER A 184 -6.74 5.19 -14.18
N VAL A 185 -6.89 5.24 -15.51
CA VAL A 185 -6.51 4.14 -16.40
C VAL A 185 -4.99 4.10 -16.54
N PHE A 186 -4.40 2.97 -16.16
CA PHE A 186 -2.97 2.73 -16.36
C PHE A 186 -2.64 2.60 -17.85
N SER A 187 -1.53 3.22 -18.27
CA SER A 187 -0.94 3.07 -19.59
C SER A 187 0.56 2.78 -19.45
N PRO A 188 1.08 1.68 -20.00
CA PRO A 188 2.52 1.36 -19.96
C PRO A 188 3.40 2.44 -20.61
N SER A 189 2.89 3.12 -21.64
CA SER A 189 3.64 4.14 -22.38
C SER A 189 3.67 5.51 -21.70
N ALA A 190 2.86 5.72 -20.65
CA ALA A 190 2.82 6.98 -19.93
C ALA A 190 4.09 7.18 -19.09
N THR A 191 4.57 8.43 -19.01
CA THR A 191 5.79 8.78 -18.28
C THR A 191 5.80 8.27 -16.82
N PRO A 192 4.75 8.46 -16.00
CA PRO A 192 4.73 7.95 -14.62
C PRO A 192 4.93 6.42 -14.53
N SER A 193 4.33 5.67 -15.46
CA SER A 193 4.46 4.20 -15.52
C SER A 193 5.89 3.79 -15.85
N ARG A 194 6.50 4.45 -16.85
CA ARG A 194 7.89 4.20 -17.24
C ARG A 194 8.87 4.58 -16.12
N VAL A 195 8.59 5.64 -15.35
CA VAL A 195 9.42 6.01 -14.18
C VAL A 195 9.35 4.91 -13.12
N ILE A 196 8.15 4.38 -12.79
CA ILE A 196 8.01 3.24 -11.87
C ILE A 196 8.82 2.04 -12.37
N GLU A 197 8.69 1.67 -13.64
CA GLU A 197 9.43 0.55 -14.24
C GLU A 197 10.95 0.73 -14.12
N ARG A 198 11.47 1.93 -14.43
CA ARG A 198 12.90 2.24 -14.34
C ARG A 198 13.40 2.19 -12.90
N LEU A 199 12.66 2.78 -11.95
CA LEU A 199 12.99 2.70 -10.52
C LEU A 199 13.06 1.25 -10.04
N LEU A 200 12.09 0.41 -10.42
CA LEU A 200 12.06 -1.00 -10.03
C LEU A 200 13.19 -1.81 -10.68
N HIS A 201 13.54 -1.54 -11.94
CA HIS A 201 14.59 -2.27 -12.64
C HIS A 201 16.00 -1.88 -12.18
N GLU A 202 16.23 -0.62 -11.84
CA GLU A 202 17.55 -0.11 -11.43
C GLU A 202 17.82 -0.23 -9.92
N SER A 203 16.78 -0.40 -9.11
CA SER A 203 16.91 -0.56 -7.67
C SER A 203 17.45 -1.94 -7.28
N ARG A 204 18.31 -1.96 -6.24
CA ARG A 204 18.69 -3.19 -5.55
C ARG A 204 17.48 -3.87 -4.89
N HIS A 205 17.59 -5.18 -4.64
CA HIS A 205 16.48 -6.04 -4.19
C HIS A 205 15.70 -5.48 -2.99
N GLU A 206 16.40 -4.89 -2.01
CA GLU A 206 15.81 -4.31 -0.78
C GLU A 206 14.99 -3.05 -1.07
N VAL A 207 15.53 -2.10 -1.84
CA VAL A 207 14.85 -0.85 -2.23
C VAL A 207 13.65 -1.18 -3.13
N ARG A 208 13.83 -2.10 -4.07
CA ARG A 208 12.78 -2.58 -4.97
C ARG A 208 11.59 -3.20 -4.22
N TYR A 209 11.86 -3.97 -3.16
CA TYR A 209 10.82 -4.49 -2.28
C TYR A 209 10.04 -3.37 -1.57
N GLN A 210 10.72 -2.33 -1.07
CA GLN A 210 10.05 -1.20 -0.43
C GLN A 210 9.22 -0.36 -1.42
N LEU A 211 9.73 -0.14 -2.64
CA LEU A 211 8.97 0.51 -3.72
C LEU A 211 7.68 -0.28 -4.04
N LEU A 212 7.78 -1.60 -4.21
CA LEU A 212 6.63 -2.47 -4.44
C LEU A 212 5.65 -2.45 -3.27
N SER A 213 6.13 -2.49 -2.03
CA SER A 213 5.30 -2.38 -0.82
C SER A 213 4.57 -1.03 -0.75
N ALA A 214 5.24 0.07 -1.11
CA ALA A 214 4.64 1.40 -1.18
C ALA A 214 3.59 1.52 -2.30
N ILE A 215 3.79 0.84 -3.44
CA ILE A 215 2.78 0.69 -4.49
C ILE A 215 1.58 -0.09 -3.96
N THR A 216 1.80 -1.22 -3.28
CA THR A 216 0.73 -2.02 -2.68
C THR A 216 -0.05 -1.25 -1.60
N ASN A 217 0.59 -0.34 -0.86
CA ASN A 217 -0.10 0.54 0.10
C ASN A 217 -1.17 1.43 -0.54
N GLN A 218 -1.08 1.69 -1.85
CA GLN A 218 -2.08 2.49 -2.57
C GLN A 218 -3.31 1.68 -2.98
N ILE A 219 -3.25 0.35 -2.91
CA ILE A 219 -4.32 -0.56 -3.34
C ILE A 219 -5.29 -0.79 -2.17
N ARG A 220 -6.16 0.20 -1.94
CA ARG A 220 -7.05 0.29 -0.76
C ARG A 220 -8.52 0.09 -1.13
N TYR A 221 -9.40 1.04 -0.82
CA TYR A 221 -10.81 1.04 -1.26
C TYR A 221 -10.93 1.52 -2.73
N PRO A 222 -12.09 1.39 -3.40
CA PRO A 222 -12.28 1.88 -4.77
C PRO A 222 -11.99 3.38 -4.88
N ASN A 223 -10.89 3.74 -5.56
CA ASN A 223 -10.49 5.10 -5.90
C ASN A 223 -9.51 5.06 -7.09
N ALA A 224 -9.16 6.23 -7.62
CA ALA A 224 -8.29 6.35 -8.79
C ALA A 224 -6.89 5.73 -8.60
N HIS A 225 -6.28 5.89 -7.42
CA HIS A 225 -4.97 5.30 -7.13
C HIS A 225 -5.05 3.78 -7.06
N THR A 226 -6.06 3.24 -6.35
CA THR A 226 -6.27 1.78 -6.25
C THR A 226 -6.38 1.15 -7.63
N HIS A 227 -7.14 1.76 -8.54
CA HIS A 227 -7.27 1.28 -9.91
C HIS A 227 -5.95 1.36 -10.69
N TYR A 228 -5.29 2.51 -10.68
CA TYR A 228 -4.02 2.70 -11.37
C TYR A 228 -2.95 1.72 -10.90
N PHE A 229 -2.70 1.64 -9.58
CA PHE A 229 -1.64 0.79 -9.02
C PHE A 229 -1.97 -0.70 -9.06
N SER A 230 -3.25 -1.08 -8.95
CA SER A 230 -3.66 -2.46 -9.20
C SER A 230 -3.32 -2.87 -10.63
N THR A 231 -3.66 -2.05 -11.62
CA THR A 231 -3.35 -2.37 -13.03
C THR A 231 -1.85 -2.31 -13.30
N ALA A 232 -1.12 -1.38 -12.68
CA ALA A 232 0.34 -1.29 -12.79
C ALA A 232 1.04 -2.54 -12.28
N LEU A 233 0.68 -3.07 -11.09
CA LEU A 233 1.28 -4.30 -10.56
C LEU A 233 0.97 -5.51 -11.44
N LEU A 234 -0.26 -5.63 -11.92
CA LEU A 234 -0.65 -6.71 -12.84
C LEU A 234 0.11 -6.61 -14.17
N HIS A 235 0.32 -5.40 -14.69
CA HIS A 235 1.16 -5.17 -15.87
C HIS A 235 2.61 -5.60 -15.60
N LEU A 236 3.23 -5.09 -14.53
CA LEU A 236 4.59 -5.44 -14.13
C LEU A 236 4.76 -6.96 -13.99
N PHE A 237 3.79 -7.66 -13.39
CA PHE A 237 3.82 -9.12 -13.28
C PHE A 237 3.92 -9.81 -14.67
N THR A 238 3.30 -9.24 -15.71
CA THR A 238 3.28 -9.85 -17.05
C THR A 238 4.50 -9.59 -17.90
N VAL A 239 5.10 -8.40 -17.79
CA VAL A 239 6.16 -7.96 -18.71
C VAL A 239 7.56 -7.99 -18.10
N SER A 240 7.67 -8.15 -16.78
CA SER A 240 8.96 -8.07 -16.09
C SER A 240 9.78 -9.36 -16.17
N SER A 241 11.08 -9.24 -15.88
CA SER A 241 11.95 -10.39 -15.60
C SER A 241 11.39 -11.28 -14.48
N GLU A 242 11.76 -12.56 -14.45
CA GLU A 242 11.31 -13.51 -13.43
C GLU A 242 11.57 -13.03 -11.99
N ASP A 243 12.73 -12.44 -11.71
CA ASP A 243 13.08 -11.91 -10.37
C ASP A 243 12.13 -10.79 -9.91
N LEU A 244 11.84 -9.81 -10.77
CA LEU A 244 10.86 -8.75 -10.47
C LEU A 244 9.43 -9.31 -10.42
N GLN A 245 9.07 -10.24 -11.30
CA GLN A 245 7.76 -10.91 -11.28
C GLN A 245 7.53 -11.64 -9.94
N GLN A 246 8.53 -12.37 -9.45
CA GLN A 246 8.49 -13.04 -8.15
C GLN A 246 8.33 -12.03 -7.00
N GLN A 247 9.01 -10.89 -7.04
CA GLN A 247 8.84 -9.86 -6.02
C GLN A 247 7.45 -9.21 -6.05
N VAL A 248 6.89 -8.94 -7.23
CA VAL A 248 5.51 -8.43 -7.38
C VAL A 248 4.52 -9.42 -6.76
N ALA A 249 4.67 -10.72 -7.04
CA ALA A 249 3.85 -11.74 -6.40
C ALA A 249 4.06 -11.78 -4.89
N ARG A 250 5.31 -11.73 -4.42
CA ARG A 250 5.66 -11.76 -2.99
C ARG A 250 4.96 -10.67 -2.20
N VAL A 251 5.01 -9.41 -2.63
CA VAL A 251 4.38 -8.29 -1.89
C VAL A 251 2.87 -8.41 -1.82
N LEU A 252 2.22 -8.97 -2.84
CA LEU A 252 0.78 -9.21 -2.84
C LEU A 252 0.41 -10.37 -1.92
N VAL A 253 1.15 -11.49 -2.03
CA VAL A 253 0.92 -12.72 -1.28
C VAL A 253 1.15 -12.50 0.21
N GLU A 254 2.27 -11.92 0.62
CA GLU A 254 2.57 -11.74 2.05
C GLU A 254 1.50 -10.88 2.75
N ARG A 255 0.96 -9.88 2.06
CA ARG A 255 -0.12 -9.03 2.57
C ARG A 255 -1.41 -9.79 2.75
N VAL A 256 -1.79 -10.62 1.79
CA VAL A 256 -2.99 -11.47 1.85
C VAL A 256 -2.82 -12.64 2.85
N MET A 257 -1.60 -13.12 3.04
CA MET A 257 -1.28 -14.20 3.98
C MET A 257 -1.16 -13.74 5.42
N SER A 258 -0.97 -12.44 5.65
CA SER A 258 -1.07 -11.88 6.98
C SER A 258 -2.49 -12.02 7.55
N SER A 259 -2.59 -11.94 8.88
CA SER A 259 -3.88 -12.03 9.57
C SER A 259 -4.83 -10.92 9.12
N ARG A 260 -6.13 -11.23 9.07
CA ARG A 260 -7.21 -10.30 8.70
C ARG A 260 -7.19 -9.02 9.57
N PRO A 261 -7.73 -7.90 9.08
CA PRO A 261 -8.43 -7.70 7.79
C PRO A 261 -7.50 -7.54 6.59
N HIS A 262 -8.07 -7.50 5.37
CA HIS A 262 -7.35 -7.30 4.10
C HIS A 262 -7.96 -6.13 3.30
N PRO A 263 -7.15 -5.25 2.70
CA PRO A 263 -7.69 -4.16 1.89
C PRO A 263 -8.52 -4.68 0.70
N TRP A 264 -9.63 -4.00 0.41
CA TRP A 264 -10.55 -4.41 -0.66
C TRP A 264 -9.86 -4.56 -2.01
N GLY A 265 -9.11 -3.54 -2.41
CA GLY A 265 -8.41 -3.49 -3.69
C GLY A 265 -7.34 -4.58 -3.77
N LEU A 266 -6.61 -4.82 -2.68
CA LEU A 266 -5.62 -5.91 -2.61
C LEU A 266 -6.28 -7.26 -2.91
N LEU A 267 -7.43 -7.55 -2.29
CA LEU A 267 -8.17 -8.78 -2.57
C LEU A 267 -8.60 -8.85 -4.04
N VAL A 268 -9.14 -7.77 -4.61
CA VAL A 268 -9.52 -7.74 -6.03
C VAL A 268 -8.31 -7.96 -6.94
N THR A 269 -7.17 -7.33 -6.66
CA THR A 269 -5.93 -7.50 -7.43
C THR A 269 -5.42 -8.94 -7.37
N VAL A 270 -5.39 -9.56 -6.18
CA VAL A 270 -4.94 -10.96 -6.04
C VAL A 270 -5.93 -11.92 -6.69
N LEU A 271 -7.24 -11.68 -6.56
CA LEU A 271 -8.27 -12.49 -7.22
C LEU A 271 -8.16 -12.42 -8.75
N GLU A 272 -7.88 -11.24 -9.30
CA GLU A 272 -7.61 -11.07 -10.73
C GLU A 272 -6.35 -11.85 -11.16
N LEU A 273 -5.25 -11.72 -10.40
CA LEU A 273 -3.99 -12.41 -10.68
C LEU A 273 -4.14 -13.95 -10.71
N VAL A 274 -4.91 -14.51 -9.78
CA VAL A 274 -5.04 -15.97 -9.60
C VAL A 274 -6.15 -16.61 -10.43
N LYS A 275 -7.20 -15.86 -10.79
CA LYS A 275 -8.35 -16.40 -11.56
C LYS A 275 -8.24 -16.13 -13.06
N ASN A 276 -7.47 -15.13 -13.49
CA ASN A 276 -7.34 -14.80 -14.90
C ASN A 276 -6.20 -15.59 -15.55
N ASN A 277 -6.57 -16.49 -16.46
CA ASN A 277 -5.65 -17.36 -17.19
C ASN A 277 -4.62 -16.59 -18.05
N SER A 278 -4.82 -15.29 -18.31
CA SER A 278 -3.83 -14.46 -19.00
C SER A 278 -2.53 -14.28 -18.20
N TYR A 279 -2.59 -14.31 -16.86
CA TYR A 279 -1.39 -14.26 -16.01
C TYR A 279 -0.76 -15.64 -15.81
N ASN A 280 -1.60 -16.69 -15.81
CA ASN A 280 -1.21 -18.09 -15.72
C ASN A 280 -0.20 -18.40 -14.60
N ILE A 281 -0.38 -17.75 -13.43
CA ILE A 281 0.57 -17.80 -12.30
C ILE A 281 0.87 -19.23 -11.84
N TRP A 282 -0.11 -20.13 -11.93
CA TRP A 282 0.00 -21.52 -11.52
C TRP A 282 0.92 -22.36 -12.41
N GLU A 283 1.16 -21.93 -13.64
CA GLU A 283 2.05 -22.65 -14.56
C GLU A 283 3.51 -22.23 -14.44
N LEU A 284 3.78 -21.13 -13.73
CA LEU A 284 5.14 -20.61 -13.54
C LEU A 284 5.98 -21.57 -12.69
N GLY A 285 7.21 -21.83 -13.13
CA GLY A 285 8.11 -22.81 -12.49
C GLY A 285 8.38 -22.49 -11.02
N TRP A 286 8.56 -21.21 -10.69
CA TRP A 286 8.79 -20.76 -9.32
C TRP A 286 7.54 -20.88 -8.42
N MET A 287 6.32 -20.81 -8.97
CA MET A 287 5.09 -21.01 -8.21
C MET A 287 4.88 -22.50 -7.90
N LYS A 288 5.09 -23.37 -8.90
CA LYS A 288 5.05 -24.84 -8.72
C LYS A 288 6.08 -25.35 -7.72
N ALA A 289 7.21 -24.66 -7.60
CA ALA A 289 8.25 -24.96 -6.61
C ALA A 289 7.85 -24.57 -5.17
N ALA A 290 6.75 -23.82 -4.98
CA ALA A 290 6.26 -23.33 -3.69
C ALA A 290 4.82 -23.79 -3.40
N PRO A 291 4.56 -25.11 -3.24
CA PRO A 291 3.21 -25.66 -3.11
C PRO A 291 2.43 -25.15 -1.88
N GLU A 292 3.15 -24.73 -0.82
CA GLU A 292 2.51 -24.12 0.34
C GLU A 292 1.89 -22.76 0.01
N VAL A 293 2.62 -21.93 -0.73
CA VAL A 293 2.16 -20.61 -1.19
C VAL A 293 0.97 -20.78 -2.13
N GLU A 294 1.06 -21.73 -3.06
CA GLU A 294 -0.04 -22.06 -3.97
C GLU A 294 -1.33 -22.41 -3.21
N ARG A 295 -1.25 -23.39 -2.29
CA ARG A 295 -2.40 -23.80 -1.46
C ARG A 295 -2.99 -22.63 -0.67
N MET A 296 -2.12 -21.80 -0.12
CA MET A 296 -2.49 -20.63 0.67
C MET A 296 -3.22 -19.57 -0.17
N MET A 297 -2.73 -19.26 -1.36
CA MET A 297 -3.39 -18.35 -2.30
C MET A 297 -4.73 -18.89 -2.82
N LEU A 298 -4.80 -20.20 -3.10
CA LEU A 298 -6.07 -20.86 -3.47
C LEU A 298 -7.10 -20.76 -2.35
N ASN A 299 -6.69 -20.97 -1.10
CA ASN A 299 -7.59 -20.82 0.05
C ASN A 299 -8.18 -19.41 0.13
N VAL A 300 -7.38 -18.38 -0.13
CA VAL A 300 -7.88 -16.99 -0.20
C VAL A 300 -8.88 -16.88 -1.34
N ALA A 301 -8.54 -17.36 -2.53
CA ALA A 301 -9.36 -17.25 -3.73
C ALA A 301 -10.72 -17.95 -3.64
N HIS A 302 -10.78 -19.03 -2.84
CA HIS A 302 -11.97 -19.85 -2.58
C HIS A 302 -12.71 -19.47 -1.29
N SER A 303 -12.17 -18.56 -0.47
CA SER A 303 -12.83 -18.09 0.74
C SER A 303 -14.01 -17.15 0.44
N SER A 304 -15.05 -17.69 -0.20
CA SER A 304 -16.35 -17.04 -0.35
C SER A 304 -16.99 -16.92 1.04
N GLY A 305 -17.01 -15.72 1.64
CA GLY A 305 -17.83 -15.45 2.84
C GLY A 305 -17.18 -14.76 4.04
N LEU A 306 -15.96 -14.19 3.92
CA LEU A 306 -15.31 -13.52 5.06
C LEU A 306 -14.99 -12.03 4.82
N ALA A 307 -15.53 -11.44 3.75
CA ALA A 307 -15.60 -9.98 3.59
C ALA A 307 -16.70 -9.41 4.50
N GLN A 308 -16.70 -9.73 5.79
CA GLN A 308 -17.45 -8.92 6.74
C GLN A 308 -16.66 -7.64 6.94
N SER A 309 -17.20 -6.53 6.42
CA SER A 309 -16.77 -5.20 6.86
C SER A 309 -16.81 -5.19 8.39
N PRO A 310 -15.78 -4.67 9.09
CA PRO A 310 -15.86 -4.46 10.54
C PRO A 310 -17.09 -3.63 10.95
N ARG A 311 -17.64 -2.81 10.02
CA ARG A 311 -18.88 -2.06 10.21
C ARG A 311 -20.16 -2.90 10.12
N ALA A 312 -20.09 -4.14 9.65
CA ALA A 312 -21.24 -5.05 9.57
C ALA A 312 -21.42 -5.90 10.85
N MET A 313 -20.55 -5.75 11.86
CA MET A 313 -20.61 -6.47 13.14
C MET A 313 -21.25 -5.65 14.28
N THR A 314 -22.18 -4.75 13.95
CA THR A 314 -23.05 -4.07 14.93
C THR A 314 -24.50 -4.07 14.47
#